data_AF-A0A345HAX5-F1
#
_entry.id   AF-A0A345HAX5-F1
#
_cell.length_a   1.000
_cell.length_b   1.000
_cell.length_c   1.000
_cell.angle_alpha   90.00
_cell.angle_beta   90.00
_cell.angle_gamma   90.00
#
_symmetry.space_group_name_H-M   'P 1'
#
loop_
_entity.id
_entity.type
_entity.pdbx_description
1 polymer ?
#
loop_
_entity_poly.entity_id
_entity_poly.type
_entity_poly.pdbx_seq_one_letter_code
_entity_poly.pdbx_strand_id
1 'polypeptide(L)'
;MGVSSCSFKDDTLNFQVEFIPVESIEFPEYMQAGETYELKVYYKKPNDCYYFDGFYTEKGESSEVLAVQTLVIQNAKCESLEDEEPEFGLYEFTCPNIIIGTFNNVYLFEVYKGDDGEGNMIFETVEVPIGQE
;
A
#
# COMPACT_ATOMS: atom_id res chain seq x y z
N MET A 1 -18.87 -50.22 -15.50
CA MET A 1 -17.90 -49.12 -15.59
C MET A 1 -18.70 -47.85 -15.81
N GLY A 2 -18.96 -47.08 -14.75
CA GLY A 2 -19.64 -45.79 -14.85
C GLY A 2 -18.64 -44.72 -14.43
N VAL A 3 -18.22 -43.89 -15.36
CA VAL A 3 -17.50 -42.65 -15.03
C VAL A 3 -18.56 -41.67 -14.52
N SER A 4 -18.69 -41.55 -13.20
CA SER A 4 -19.46 -40.46 -12.62
C SER A 4 -18.63 -39.19 -12.78
N SER A 5 -18.97 -38.38 -13.77
CA SER A 5 -18.42 -37.05 -13.95
C SER A 5 -18.84 -36.20 -12.75
N CYS A 6 -17.95 -36.01 -11.77
CA CYS A 6 -18.10 -34.93 -10.81
C CYS A 6 -17.87 -33.63 -11.58
N SER A 7 -18.95 -33.01 -12.04
CA SER A 7 -18.94 -31.57 -12.31
C SER A 7 -18.79 -30.88 -10.96
N PHE A 8 -17.56 -30.59 -10.55
CA PHE A 8 -17.33 -29.60 -9.51
C PHE A 8 -17.91 -28.30 -10.05
N LYS A 9 -19.06 -27.89 -9.51
CA LYS A 9 -19.44 -26.48 -9.56
C LYS A 9 -18.30 -25.77 -8.84
N ASP A 10 -17.52 -25.04 -9.62
CA ASP A 10 -16.43 -24.21 -9.17
C ASP A 10 -17.04 -23.01 -8.41
N ASP A 11 -17.62 -23.29 -7.22
CA ASP A 11 -18.01 -22.30 -6.22
C ASP A 11 -16.75 -21.84 -5.44
N THR A 12 -15.65 -21.66 -6.17
CA THR A 12 -14.38 -21.20 -5.65
C THR A 12 -14.43 -19.68 -5.64
N LEU A 13 -14.35 -19.08 -4.46
CA LEU A 13 -14.23 -17.62 -4.32
C LEU A 13 -13.00 -17.18 -5.13
N ASN A 14 -13.22 -16.33 -6.13
CA ASN A 14 -12.17 -15.79 -6.97
C ASN A 14 -11.68 -14.50 -6.31
N PHE A 15 -10.38 -14.41 -6.02
CA PHE A 15 -9.75 -13.21 -5.48
C PHE A 15 -8.84 -12.59 -6.54
N GLN A 16 -8.79 -11.27 -6.58
CA GLN A 16 -7.80 -10.52 -7.36
C GLN A 16 -7.03 -9.57 -6.46
N VAL A 17 -5.74 -9.38 -6.75
CA VAL A 17 -4.93 -8.37 -6.07
C VAL A 17 -5.17 -7.03 -6.76
N GLU A 18 -5.53 -6.02 -5.99
CA GLU A 18 -5.72 -4.64 -6.45
C GLU A 18 -4.99 -3.68 -5.52
N PHE A 19 -4.44 -2.60 -6.08
CA PHE A 19 -3.86 -1.51 -5.32
C PHE A 19 -4.85 -0.38 -5.17
N ILE A 20 -5.02 0.11 -3.95
CA ILE A 20 -5.90 1.25 -3.67
C ILE A 20 -5.07 2.48 -3.30
N PRO A 21 -5.56 3.69 -3.62
CA PRO A 21 -4.85 4.94 -3.32
C PRO A 21 -4.64 5.10 -1.81
N VAL A 22 -3.47 5.63 -1.45
CA VAL A 22 -3.17 6.05 -0.09
C VAL A 22 -3.70 7.46 0.11
N GLU A 23 -4.57 7.63 1.11
CA GLU A 23 -5.13 8.93 1.48
C GLU A 23 -4.04 9.81 2.12
N SER A 24 -3.40 9.31 3.17
CA SER A 24 -2.34 10.01 3.88
C SER A 24 -1.43 9.05 4.65
N ILE A 25 -0.27 9.54 5.07
CA ILE A 25 0.67 8.79 5.91
C ILE A 25 1.14 9.70 7.04
N GLU A 26 1.15 9.20 8.27
CA GLU A 26 1.77 9.90 9.40
C GLU A 26 3.29 9.64 9.40
N PHE A 27 4.05 10.57 8.83
CA PHE A 27 5.50 10.55 8.86
C PHE A 27 6.06 11.24 10.13
N PRO A 28 7.19 10.75 10.68
CA PRO A 28 7.94 11.51 11.67
C PRO A 28 8.56 12.78 11.05
N GLU A 29 8.87 13.79 11.87
CA GLU A 29 9.52 15.02 11.40
C GLU A 29 10.91 14.76 10.80
N TYR A 30 11.61 13.76 11.33
CA TYR A 30 12.87 13.24 10.80
C TYR A 30 13.04 11.77 11.15
N MET A 31 13.88 11.08 10.38
CA MET A 31 14.28 9.70 10.61
C MET A 31 15.77 9.61 10.93
N GLN A 32 16.17 8.55 11.64
CA GLN A 32 17.55 8.21 11.93
C GLN A 32 17.96 7.00 11.11
N ALA A 33 19.15 7.07 10.50
CA ALA A 33 19.69 5.97 9.71
C ALA A 33 19.85 4.71 10.58
N GLY A 34 19.30 3.59 10.12
CA GLY A 34 19.33 2.30 10.80
C GLY A 34 18.17 2.04 11.77
N GLU A 35 17.36 3.04 12.10
CA GLU A 35 16.19 2.88 12.97
C GLU A 35 14.95 2.41 12.20
N THR A 36 14.04 1.75 12.92
CA THR A 36 12.75 1.28 12.38
C THR A 36 11.60 2.11 12.92
N TYR A 37 10.71 2.51 12.02
CA TYR A 37 9.52 3.32 12.27
C TYR A 37 8.27 2.55 11.89
N GLU A 38 7.21 2.75 12.66
CA GLU A 38 5.87 2.27 12.33
C GLU A 38 5.06 3.44 11.78
N LEU A 39 4.87 3.45 10.45
CA LEU A 39 4.14 4.50 9.75
C LEU A 39 2.67 4.11 9.63
N LYS A 40 1.75 4.98 10.05
CA LYS A 40 0.32 4.77 9.83
C LYS A 40 -0.05 5.24 8.44
N VAL A 41 -0.47 4.30 7.61
CA VAL A 41 -0.88 4.53 6.23
C VAL A 41 -2.40 4.47 6.19
N TYR A 42 -3.02 5.60 5.91
CA TYR A 42 -4.47 5.74 5.81
C TYR A 42 -4.94 5.47 4.38
N TYR A 43 -6.04 4.72 4.25
CA TYR A 43 -6.63 4.37 2.97
C TYR A 43 -8.13 4.18 3.10
N LYS A 44 -8.83 4.24 1.96
CA LYS A 44 -10.26 4.01 1.88
C LYS A 44 -10.57 2.86 0.95
N LYS A 45 -11.28 1.86 1.46
CA LYS A 45 -11.79 0.78 0.63
C LYS A 45 -13.00 1.27 -0.18
N PRO A 46 -13.09 0.96 -1.47
CA PRO A 46 -14.26 1.30 -2.27
C PRO A 46 -15.55 0.62 -1.78
N ASN A 47 -15.46 -0.65 -1.35
CA ASN A 47 -16.59 -1.45 -0.87
C ASN A 47 -16.10 -2.58 0.06
N ASP A 48 -17.03 -3.32 0.67
CA ASP A 48 -16.71 -4.39 1.64
C ASP A 48 -16.07 -5.65 1.04
N CYS A 49 -15.97 -5.75 -0.29
CA CYS A 49 -15.25 -6.85 -0.94
C CYS A 49 -13.74 -6.63 -1.04
N TYR A 50 -13.24 -5.44 -0.71
CA TYR A 50 -11.81 -5.16 -0.60
C TYR A 50 -11.34 -5.57 0.79
N TYR A 51 -10.32 -6.40 0.86
CA TYR A 51 -9.70 -6.82 2.12
C TYR A 51 -8.25 -6.39 2.11
N PHE A 52 -7.82 -5.72 3.19
CA PHE A 52 -6.42 -5.37 3.36
C PHE A 52 -5.56 -6.63 3.40
N ASP A 53 -4.57 -6.71 2.52
CA ASP A 53 -3.63 -7.83 2.41
C ASP A 53 -2.22 -7.42 2.87
N GLY A 54 -1.88 -6.14 2.72
CA GLY A 54 -0.62 -5.58 3.19
C GLY A 54 -0.24 -4.31 2.45
N PHE A 55 1.05 -4.00 2.46
CA PHE A 55 1.64 -2.92 1.70
C PHE A 55 2.49 -3.48 0.57
N TYR A 56 2.31 -2.93 -0.62
CA TYR A 56 3.23 -3.15 -1.72
C TYR A 56 4.33 -2.10 -1.66
N THR A 57 5.57 -2.56 -1.77
CA THR A 57 6.74 -1.69 -1.77
C THR A 57 7.72 -2.08 -2.86
N GLU A 58 8.28 -1.07 -3.53
CA GLU A 58 9.40 -1.24 -4.46
C GLU A 58 10.54 -0.32 -4.03
N LYS A 59 11.65 -0.91 -3.59
CA LYS A 59 12.75 -0.16 -2.97
C LYS A 59 13.80 0.26 -4.00
N GLY A 60 14.12 1.55 -4.00
CA GLY A 60 15.27 2.14 -4.65
C GLY A 60 16.46 2.33 -3.70
N GLU A 61 17.40 3.20 -4.05
CA GLU A 61 18.61 3.46 -3.24
C GLU A 61 18.35 4.45 -2.09
N SER A 62 17.49 5.44 -2.29
CA SER A 62 17.06 6.42 -1.27
C SER A 62 15.60 6.82 -1.47
N SER A 63 14.82 5.89 -2.03
CA SER A 63 13.41 6.03 -2.29
C SER A 63 12.70 4.69 -2.20
N GLU A 64 11.39 4.71 -2.01
CA GLU A 64 10.55 3.56 -2.27
C GLU A 64 9.16 3.95 -2.74
N VAL A 65 8.58 3.12 -3.60
CA VAL A 65 7.15 3.16 -3.89
C VAL A 65 6.40 2.53 -2.73
N LEU A 66 5.28 3.13 -2.32
CA LEU A 66 4.39 2.61 -1.30
C LEU A 66 2.94 2.66 -1.75
N ALA A 67 2.28 1.50 -1.75
CA ALA A 67 0.86 1.36 -2.08
C ALA A 67 0.17 0.40 -1.10
N VAL A 68 -1.15 0.55 -0.95
CA VAL A 68 -1.97 -0.40 -0.17
C VAL A 68 -2.40 -1.54 -1.09
N GLN A 69 -2.04 -2.76 -0.70
CA GLN A 69 -2.42 -3.97 -1.41
C GLN A 69 -3.68 -4.56 -0.79
N THR A 70 -4.64 -4.89 -1.64
CA THR A 70 -5.91 -5.51 -1.23
C THR A 70 -6.19 -6.77 -2.01
N LEU A 71 -6.90 -7.70 -1.38
CA LEU A 71 -7.57 -8.82 -2.03
C LEU A 71 -9.03 -8.47 -2.25
N VAL A 72 -9.49 -8.55 -3.49
CA VAL A 72 -10.87 -8.24 -3.86
C VAL A 72 -11.61 -9.50 -4.22
N ILE A 73 -12.73 -9.76 -3.53
CA ILE A 73 -13.62 -10.88 -3.86
C ILE A 73 -14.40 -10.55 -5.14
N GLN A 74 -14.17 -11.33 -6.18
CA GLN A 74 -14.91 -11.23 -7.42
C GLN A 74 -16.27 -11.94 -7.31
N ASN A 75 -17.28 -11.44 -8.03
CA ASN A 75 -18.63 -11.99 -8.10
C ASN A 75 -19.40 -12.00 -6.76
N ALA A 76 -18.95 -11.24 -5.77
CA ALA A 76 -19.73 -10.95 -4.57
C ALA A 76 -20.64 -9.73 -4.77
N LYS A 77 -21.71 -9.64 -3.97
CA LYS A 77 -22.51 -8.43 -3.84
C LYS A 77 -21.90 -7.62 -2.71
N CYS A 78 -21.32 -6.48 -3.05
CA CYS A 78 -20.66 -5.58 -2.11
C CYS A 78 -21.48 -4.30 -1.94
N GLU A 79 -21.48 -3.75 -0.74
CA GLU A 79 -22.00 -2.45 -0.36
C GLU A 79 -20.86 -1.41 -0.41
N SER A 80 -21.18 -0.22 -0.92
CA SER A 80 -20.20 0.88 -0.99
C SER A 80 -19.78 1.29 0.42
N LEU A 81 -18.49 1.57 0.59
CA LEU A 81 -17.90 2.13 1.81
C LEU A 81 -17.40 3.57 1.57
N GLU A 82 -17.87 4.23 0.51
CA GLU A 82 -17.49 5.60 0.14
C GLU A 82 -17.82 6.66 1.20
N ASP A 83 -18.75 6.39 2.12
CA ASP A 83 -19.09 7.31 3.22
C ASP A 83 -18.38 6.96 4.54
N GLU A 84 -17.67 5.83 4.61
CA GLU A 84 -16.97 5.39 5.81
C GLU A 84 -15.71 6.23 6.07
N GLU A 85 -15.25 6.28 7.32
CA GLU A 85 -13.98 6.92 7.66
C GLU A 85 -12.79 6.11 7.10
N PRO A 86 -11.67 6.76 6.74
CA PRO A 86 -10.47 6.05 6.33
C PRO A 86 -9.99 5.08 7.40
N GLU A 87 -9.61 3.88 6.97
CA GLU A 87 -8.93 2.90 7.80
C GLU A 87 -7.42 3.16 7.76
N PHE A 88 -6.65 2.55 8.67
CA PHE A 88 -5.19 2.60 8.61
C PHE A 88 -4.57 1.20 8.78
N GLY A 89 -3.43 1.01 8.13
CA GLY A 89 -2.52 -0.08 8.40
C GLY A 89 -1.19 0.44 8.93
N LEU A 90 -0.43 -0.44 9.59
CA LEU A 90 0.87 -0.12 10.17
C LEU A 90 1.97 -0.66 9.25
N TYR A 91 2.71 0.24 8.62
CA TYR A 91 3.84 -0.09 7.77
C TYR A 91 5.15 0.02 8.56
N GLU A 92 5.87 -1.11 8.67
CA GLU A 92 7.19 -1.14 9.30
C GLU A 92 8.26 -0.73 8.29
N PHE A 93 8.84 0.45 8.49
CA PHE A 93 9.89 1.02 7.65
C PHE A 93 11.21 1.09 8.41
N THR A 94 12.25 0.42 7.90
CA THR A 94 13.63 0.59 8.40
C THR A 94 14.38 1.58 7.54
N CYS A 95 14.77 2.72 8.12
CA CYS A 95 15.56 3.72 7.43
C CYS A 95 16.92 3.12 7.04
N PRO A 96 17.33 3.12 5.76
CA PRO A 96 18.60 2.54 5.37
C PRO A 96 19.77 3.27 6.02
N ASN A 97 20.86 2.53 6.23
CA ASN A 97 22.13 3.08 6.69
C ASN A 97 22.78 3.89 5.55
N ILE A 98 22.37 5.15 5.42
CA ILE A 98 22.92 6.07 4.44
C ILE A 98 24.08 6.85 5.08
N ILE A 99 25.16 7.06 4.32
CA ILE A 99 26.25 7.94 4.76
C ILE A 99 25.72 9.38 4.71
N ILE A 100 25.40 9.92 5.88
CA ILE A 100 24.93 11.29 6.07
C ILE A 100 26.00 12.26 5.54
N GLY A 101 25.75 12.86 4.38
CA GLY A 101 26.60 13.89 3.79
C GLY A 101 26.36 15.29 4.37
N THR A 102 27.09 16.30 3.86
CA THR A 102 27.05 17.69 4.38
C THR A 102 25.76 18.46 4.07
N PHE A 103 24.87 17.96 3.20
CA PHE A 103 23.62 18.66 2.86
C PHE A 103 22.44 17.69 2.65
N ASN A 104 21.33 17.95 3.37
CA ASN A 104 19.97 17.41 3.25
C ASN A 104 19.87 15.95 2.80
N ASN A 105 20.18 15.01 3.69
CA ASN A 105 19.84 13.61 3.48
C ASN A 105 18.32 13.48 3.65
N VAL A 106 17.60 13.11 2.60
CA VAL A 106 16.16 12.87 2.61
C VAL A 106 15.89 11.47 2.08
N TYR A 107 14.85 10.82 2.60
CA TYR A 107 14.29 9.62 2.01
C TYR A 107 13.00 9.97 1.27
N LEU A 108 12.82 9.44 0.06
CA LEU A 108 11.68 9.75 -0.79
C LEU A 108 10.65 8.62 -0.77
N PHE A 109 9.43 8.91 -0.36
CA PHE A 109 8.30 7.98 -0.51
C PHE A 109 7.49 8.36 -1.74
N GLU A 110 7.41 7.47 -2.72
CA GLU A 110 6.53 7.60 -3.89
C GLU A 110 5.20 6.91 -3.57
N VAL A 111 4.27 7.70 -3.03
CA VAL A 111 3.00 7.23 -2.49
C VAL A 111 1.98 7.11 -3.61
N TYR A 112 1.42 5.92 -3.81
CA TYR A 112 0.41 5.68 -4.84
C TYR A 112 -0.90 6.45 -4.56
N LYS A 113 -1.36 7.23 -5.54
CA LYS A 113 -2.57 8.08 -5.46
C LYS A 113 -3.68 7.67 -6.43
N GLY A 114 -3.61 6.47 -6.98
CA GLY A 114 -4.58 5.96 -7.95
C GLY A 114 -4.09 6.11 -9.39
N ASP A 115 -4.99 5.88 -10.33
CA ASP A 115 -4.71 5.99 -11.76
C ASP A 115 -5.32 7.28 -12.34
N ASP A 116 -4.71 7.81 -13.39
CA ASP A 116 -5.32 8.87 -14.19
C ASP A 116 -6.45 8.32 -15.10
N GLY A 117 -7.13 9.22 -15.82
CA GLY A 117 -8.21 8.84 -16.74
C GLY A 117 -7.78 8.00 -17.94
N GLU A 118 -6.47 7.80 -18.15
CA GLU A 118 -5.87 6.98 -19.19
C GLU A 118 -5.33 5.65 -18.65
N GLY A 119 -5.41 5.42 -17.33
CA GLY A 119 -4.94 4.22 -16.65
C GLY A 119 -3.45 4.25 -16.29
N ASN A 120 -2.81 5.42 -16.26
CA ASN A 120 -1.45 5.55 -15.77
C ASN A 120 -1.45 5.78 -14.25
N MET A 121 -0.59 5.07 -13.53
CA MET A 121 -0.44 5.24 -12.08
C MET A 121 0.10 6.64 -11.72
N ILE A 122 -0.50 7.25 -10.71
CA ILE A 122 -0.13 8.55 -10.16
C ILE A 122 0.55 8.34 -8.81
N PHE A 123 1.66 9.05 -8.60
CA PHE A 123 2.40 9.03 -7.34
C PHE A 123 2.58 10.44 -6.77
N GLU A 124 2.50 10.55 -5.45
CA GLU A 124 2.90 11.74 -4.70
C GLU A 124 4.25 11.46 -4.03
N THR A 125 5.25 12.31 -4.30
CA THR A 125 6.56 12.19 -3.66
C THR A 125 6.57 12.95 -2.34
N VAL A 126 6.83 12.25 -1.24
CA VAL A 126 7.01 12.83 0.09
C VAL A 126 8.48 12.73 0.50
N GLU A 127 9.07 13.86 0.86
CA GLU A 127 10.47 13.93 1.32
C GLU A 127 10.52 13.90 2.84
N VAL A 128 11.15 12.88 3.42
CA VAL A 128 11.35 12.79 4.87
C VAL A 128 12.82 13.03 5.21
N PRO A 129 13.15 14.05 6.03
CA PRO A 129 14.52 14.32 6.43
C PRO A 129 15.15 13.16 7.20
N ILE A 130 16.40 12.86 6.90
CA ILE A 130 17.25 11.93 7.66
C ILE A 130 18.26 12.76 8.46
N GLY A 131 18.08 12.79 9.77
CA GLY A 131 18.93 13.51 10.72
C GLY A 131 19.95 12.59 11.41
N GLN A 132 21.00 13.19 11.94
CA GLN A 132 21.70 12.65 13.10
C GLN A 132 21.21 13.45 14.32
N GLU A 133 20.87 12.76 15.40
CA GLU A 133 20.80 13.41 16.71
C GLU A 133 22.17 13.96 17.11
#